data_AF-A0A1M6E9X1-F1
#
_entry.id   AF-A0A1M6E9X1-F1
#
_cell.length_a   1.000
_cell.length_b   1.000
_cell.length_c   1.000
_cell.angle_alpha   90.00
_cell.angle_beta   90.00
_cell.angle_gamma   90.00
#
_symmetry.space_group_name_H-M   'P 1'
#
loop_
_entity.id
_entity.type
_entity.pdbx_description
1 polymer ?
#
loop_
_entity_poly.entity_id
_entity_poly.type
_entity_poly.pdbx_seq_one_letter_code
_entity_poly.pdbx_strand_id
1 'polypeptide(L)'
;MAMMIGLGVVISPILRVEGMCPMAHLINIVCAVMLGPVEAFTCAFIIGIIRMVVMGIPPLALTGAIFGATLSGLLYRMTKGKLIGAVLGEVIGTGIIGAIVSYPVMAFLVGRTGLTWMFYVPSFIMGTLIGGSIAFIFLTALKKNNTLTEIQKKLGARTYDKSQDFPRDTGSEPLYQENQSSDSLYHQSNIH
;
A
#
# COMPACT_ATOMS: atom_id res chain seq x y z
N MET A 1 -1.37 2.31 8.70
CA MET A 1 -2.63 2.44 7.94
C MET A 1 -3.19 3.87 7.90
N ALA A 2 -3.42 4.53 9.04
CA ALA A 2 -4.03 5.87 9.08
C ALA A 2 -3.36 6.90 8.14
N MET A 3 -2.02 6.89 8.06
CA MET A 3 -1.27 7.75 7.14
C MET A 3 -1.55 7.46 5.66
N MET A 4 -1.67 6.19 5.27
CA MET A 4 -1.99 5.79 3.88
C MET A 4 -3.41 6.20 3.50
N ILE A 5 -4.35 6.06 4.46
CA ILE A 5 -5.74 6.50 4.28
C ILE A 5 -5.78 8.03 4.13
N GLY A 6 -5.07 8.77 4.99
CA GLY A 6 -4.98 10.23 4.92
C GLY A 6 -4.42 10.71 3.58
N LEU A 7 -3.30 10.13 3.12
CA LEU A 7 -2.73 10.44 1.80
C LEU A 7 -3.70 10.13 0.66
N GLY A 8 -4.39 8.99 0.72
CA GLY A 8 -5.38 8.60 -0.28
C GLY A 8 -6.56 9.54 -0.35
N VAL A 9 -7.07 9.99 0.79
CA VAL A 9 -8.19 10.93 0.85
C VAL A 9 -7.75 12.32 0.39
N VAL A 10 -6.63 12.85 0.88
CA VAL A 10 -6.20 14.23 0.58
C VAL A 10 -5.75 14.41 -0.86
N ILE A 11 -5.07 13.41 -1.45
CA ILE A 11 -4.51 13.52 -2.81
C ILE A 11 -5.56 13.14 -3.88
N SER A 12 -6.61 12.41 -3.50
CA SER A 12 -7.68 11.99 -4.41
C SER A 12 -8.29 13.13 -5.26
N PRO A 13 -8.54 14.34 -4.75
CA PRO A 13 -9.09 15.45 -5.55
C PRO A 13 -8.04 16.09 -6.47
N ILE A 14 -6.78 16.14 -6.03
CA ILE A 14 -5.70 16.87 -6.72
C ILE A 14 -5.24 16.14 -7.98
N LEU A 15 -5.24 14.80 -7.96
CA LEU A 15 -4.78 13.96 -9.07
C LEU A 15 -5.92 13.15 -9.71
N ARG A 16 -7.17 13.63 -9.57
CA ARG A 16 -8.33 13.11 -10.30
C ARG A 16 -8.46 13.86 -11.61
N VAL A 17 -8.07 13.19 -12.69
CA VAL A 17 -8.47 13.57 -14.05
C VAL A 17 -9.83 12.93 -14.31
N GLU A 18 -10.75 13.59 -15.02
CA GLU A 18 -12.04 12.98 -15.37
C GLU A 18 -11.81 11.62 -16.04
N GLY A 19 -12.23 10.54 -15.37
CA GLY A 19 -12.04 9.16 -15.80
C GLY A 19 -10.82 8.41 -15.21
N MET A 20 -9.80 9.07 -14.63
CA MET A 20 -8.59 8.40 -14.14
C MET A 20 -8.13 8.88 -12.75
N CYS A 21 -7.86 7.93 -11.84
CA CYS A 21 -7.32 8.20 -10.51
C CYS A 21 -6.04 7.37 -10.25
N PRO A 22 -4.91 7.72 -10.91
CA PRO A 22 -3.67 6.94 -10.83
C PRO A 22 -3.13 6.79 -9.41
N MET A 23 -3.38 7.77 -8.52
CA MET A 23 -2.95 7.71 -7.13
C MET A 23 -3.70 6.67 -6.29
N ALA A 24 -4.96 6.39 -6.59
CA ALA A 24 -5.69 5.36 -5.88
C ALA A 24 -5.07 3.98 -6.13
N HIS A 25 -4.71 3.70 -7.39
CA HIS A 25 -4.03 2.45 -7.77
C HIS A 25 -2.63 2.35 -7.16
N LEU A 26 -1.87 3.47 -7.12
CA LEU A 26 -0.58 3.54 -6.43
C LEU A 26 -0.72 3.15 -4.95
N ILE A 27 -1.67 3.77 -4.23
CA ILE A 27 -1.86 3.53 -2.80
C ILE A 27 -2.32 2.09 -2.56
N ASN A 28 -3.19 1.55 -3.40
CA ASN A 28 -3.61 0.16 -3.32
C ASN A 28 -2.42 -0.80 -3.42
N ILE A 29 -1.56 -0.63 -4.42
CA ILE A 29 -0.37 -1.48 -4.62
C ILE A 29 0.62 -1.31 -3.47
N VAL A 30 0.90 -0.07 -3.04
CA VAL A 30 1.83 0.21 -1.94
C VAL A 30 1.32 -0.39 -0.63
N CYS A 31 0.03 -0.22 -0.32
CA CYS A 31 -0.60 -0.80 0.85
C CYS A 31 -0.59 -2.34 0.80
N ALA A 32 -0.89 -2.92 -0.36
CA ALA A 32 -0.83 -4.36 -0.62
C ALA A 32 0.58 -4.95 -0.41
N VAL A 33 1.61 -4.26 -0.88
CA VAL A 33 3.00 -4.69 -0.75
C VAL A 33 3.53 -4.51 0.67
N MET A 34 3.22 -3.40 1.33
CA MET A 34 3.77 -3.09 2.66
C MET A 34 3.05 -3.82 3.80
N LEU A 35 1.72 -3.95 3.73
CA LEU A 35 0.88 -4.44 4.83
C LEU A 35 0.26 -5.81 4.50
N GLY A 36 -0.02 -6.08 3.23
CA GLY A 36 -0.64 -7.33 2.76
C GLY A 36 -2.12 -7.19 2.40
N PRO A 37 -2.77 -8.29 1.98
CA PRO A 37 -4.09 -8.26 1.35
C PRO A 37 -5.22 -7.84 2.30
N VAL A 38 -5.21 -8.27 3.58
CA VAL A 38 -6.28 -7.95 4.54
C VAL A 38 -6.25 -6.46 4.93
N GLU A 39 -5.07 -5.95 5.22
CA GLU A 39 -4.86 -4.53 5.54
C GLU A 39 -5.12 -3.65 4.31
N ALA A 40 -4.71 -4.10 3.12
CA ALA A 40 -4.96 -3.39 1.87
C ALA A 40 -6.45 -3.36 1.49
N PHE A 41 -7.19 -4.46 1.71
CA PHE A 41 -8.65 -4.48 1.60
C PHE A 41 -9.28 -3.42 2.51
N THR A 42 -8.92 -3.42 3.79
CA THR A 42 -9.49 -2.51 4.79
C THR A 42 -9.17 -1.06 4.46
N CYS A 43 -7.93 -0.78 4.05
CA CYS A 43 -7.49 0.53 3.61
C CYS A 43 -8.28 1.02 2.39
N ALA A 44 -8.39 0.20 1.34
CA ALA A 44 -9.12 0.53 0.12
C ALA A 44 -10.62 0.74 0.39
N PHE A 45 -11.21 -0.07 1.27
CA PHE A 45 -12.60 0.07 1.70
C PHE A 45 -12.86 1.40 2.40
N ILE A 46 -12.03 1.78 3.38
CA ILE A 46 -12.18 3.04 4.11
C ILE A 46 -11.97 4.23 3.18
N ILE A 47 -10.90 4.23 2.37
CA ILE A 47 -10.65 5.30 1.39
C ILE A 47 -11.84 5.43 0.43
N GLY A 48 -12.35 4.31 -0.08
CA GLY A 48 -13.48 4.30 -1.00
C GLY A 48 -14.77 4.84 -0.37
N ILE A 49 -15.09 4.47 0.87
CA ILE A 49 -16.25 5.04 1.60
C ILE A 49 -16.09 6.55 1.77
N ILE A 50 -14.92 7.02 2.22
CA ILE A 50 -14.69 8.45 2.41
C ILE A 50 -14.83 9.19 1.08
N ARG A 51 -14.31 8.64 -0.02
CA ARG A 51 -14.45 9.23 -1.36
C ARG A 51 -15.90 9.24 -1.85
N MET A 52 -16.70 8.23 -1.51
CA MET A 52 -18.12 8.22 -1.85
C MET A 52 -18.89 9.31 -1.09
N VAL A 53 -18.68 9.39 0.23
CA VAL A 53 -19.44 10.29 1.12
C VAL A 53 -19.01 11.75 0.96
N VAL A 54 -17.70 12.00 0.90
CA VAL A 54 -17.14 13.37 0.92
C VAL A 54 -17.00 13.95 -0.48
N MET A 55 -16.72 13.11 -1.49
CA MET A 55 -16.35 13.58 -2.84
C MET A 55 -17.36 13.17 -3.93
N GLY A 56 -18.48 12.53 -3.54
CA GLY A 56 -19.53 12.11 -4.46
C GLY A 56 -19.05 11.14 -5.56
N ILE A 57 -17.99 10.37 -5.29
CA ILE A 57 -17.44 9.42 -6.27
C ILE A 57 -18.39 8.22 -6.38
N PRO A 58 -18.68 7.72 -7.59
CA PRO A 58 -19.58 6.58 -7.75
C PRO A 58 -19.05 5.32 -7.03
N PRO A 59 -19.96 4.46 -6.53
CA PRO A 59 -19.62 3.19 -5.87
C PRO A 59 -18.79 2.24 -6.75
N LEU A 60 -18.83 2.44 -8.07
CA LEU A 60 -17.95 1.84 -9.06
C LEU A 60 -16.46 1.86 -8.66
N ALA A 61 -15.99 2.99 -8.13
CA ALA A 61 -14.58 3.14 -7.78
C ALA A 61 -14.21 2.37 -6.50
N LEU A 62 -15.20 2.13 -5.61
CA LEU A 62 -15.01 1.37 -4.37
C LEU A 62 -14.79 -0.11 -4.67
N THR A 63 -15.67 -0.72 -5.47
CA THR A 63 -15.56 -2.15 -5.84
C THR A 63 -14.25 -2.43 -6.57
N GLY A 64 -13.89 -1.58 -7.55
CA GLY A 64 -12.60 -1.67 -8.23
C GLY A 64 -11.41 -1.62 -7.28
N ALA A 65 -11.37 -0.63 -6.39
CA ALA A 65 -10.25 -0.46 -5.46
C ALA A 65 -10.11 -1.64 -4.48
N ILE A 66 -11.22 -2.20 -4.00
CA ILE A 66 -11.20 -3.35 -3.09
C ILE A 66 -10.60 -4.58 -3.78
N PHE A 67 -11.08 -4.92 -4.99
CA PHE A 67 -10.56 -6.07 -5.73
C PHE A 67 -9.11 -5.85 -6.16
N GLY A 68 -8.76 -4.65 -6.63
CA GLY A 68 -7.38 -4.27 -6.94
C GLY A 68 -6.42 -4.46 -5.78
N ALA A 69 -6.69 -3.80 -4.66
CA ALA A 69 -5.83 -3.85 -3.47
C ALA A 69 -5.68 -5.28 -2.92
N THR A 70 -6.79 -6.02 -2.86
CA THR A 70 -6.79 -7.40 -2.35
C THR A 70 -6.00 -8.34 -3.26
N LEU A 71 -6.25 -8.27 -4.56
CA LEU A 71 -5.62 -9.13 -5.55
C LEU A 71 -4.14 -8.77 -5.75
N SER A 72 -3.80 -7.48 -5.69
CA SER A 72 -2.42 -6.99 -5.64
C SER A 72 -1.67 -7.59 -4.46
N GLY A 73 -2.28 -7.61 -3.27
CA GLY A 73 -1.68 -8.20 -2.06
C GLY A 73 -1.55 -9.72 -2.18
N LEU A 74 -2.57 -10.39 -2.74
CA LEU A 74 -2.55 -11.84 -2.91
C LEU A 74 -1.48 -12.27 -3.92
N LEU A 75 -1.42 -11.66 -5.10
CA LEU A 75 -0.44 -11.98 -6.13
C LEU A 75 0.98 -11.60 -5.70
N TYR A 76 1.17 -10.51 -4.96
CA TYR A 76 2.47 -10.20 -4.36
C TYR A 76 2.97 -11.34 -3.45
N ARG A 77 2.08 -11.88 -2.62
CA ARG A 77 2.37 -13.00 -1.73
C ARG A 77 2.58 -14.32 -2.48
N MET A 78 1.74 -14.62 -3.47
CA MET A 78 1.85 -15.83 -4.30
C MET A 78 3.12 -15.84 -5.14
N THR A 79 3.53 -14.68 -5.65
CA THR A 79 4.75 -14.54 -6.45
C THR A 79 6.03 -14.51 -5.62
N LYS A 80 5.93 -14.77 -4.30
CA LYS A 80 7.04 -14.71 -3.35
C LYS A 80 7.75 -13.34 -3.38
N GLY A 81 6.99 -12.25 -3.33
CA GLY A 81 7.53 -10.90 -3.20
C GLY A 81 7.93 -10.19 -4.48
N LYS A 82 7.44 -10.64 -5.65
CA LYS A 82 7.70 -9.93 -6.91
C LYS A 82 6.75 -8.73 -7.01
N LEU A 83 7.32 -7.53 -7.11
CA LEU A 83 6.56 -6.29 -7.32
C LEU A 83 5.68 -6.34 -8.58
N ILE A 84 6.14 -7.05 -9.61
CA ILE A 84 5.36 -7.27 -10.84
C ILE A 84 4.04 -8.00 -10.55
N GLY A 85 4.01 -8.90 -9.55
CA GLY A 85 2.80 -9.60 -9.13
C GLY A 85 1.79 -8.65 -8.49
N ALA A 86 2.26 -7.67 -7.73
CA ALA A 86 1.39 -6.65 -7.14
C ALA A 86 0.75 -5.76 -8.21
N VAL A 87 1.55 -5.29 -9.18
CA VAL A 87 1.06 -4.46 -10.29
C VAL A 87 0.06 -5.26 -11.14
N LEU A 88 0.37 -6.52 -11.45
CA LEU A 88 -0.53 -7.38 -12.23
C LEU A 88 -1.85 -7.64 -11.50
N GLY A 89 -1.81 -7.82 -10.17
CA GLY A 89 -3.01 -7.96 -9.35
C GLY A 89 -3.88 -6.71 -9.34
N GLU A 90 -3.30 -5.51 -9.41
CA GLU A 90 -4.07 -4.27 -9.54
C GLU A 90 -4.71 -4.13 -10.92
N VAL A 91 -3.99 -4.46 -12.00
CA VAL A 91 -4.52 -4.43 -13.37
C VAL A 91 -5.68 -5.42 -13.53
N ILE A 92 -5.52 -6.65 -13.04
CA ILE A 92 -6.57 -7.68 -13.11
C ILE A 92 -7.71 -7.33 -12.14
N GLY A 93 -7.37 -6.95 -10.91
CA GLY A 93 -8.33 -6.72 -9.83
C GLY A 93 -9.20 -5.49 -10.08
N THR A 94 -8.61 -4.35 -10.42
CA THR A 94 -9.38 -3.11 -10.68
C THR A 94 -9.82 -3.01 -12.14
N GLY A 95 -8.94 -3.32 -13.09
CA GLY A 95 -9.19 -3.12 -14.52
C GLY A 95 -10.17 -4.14 -15.13
N ILE A 96 -10.13 -5.40 -14.70
CA ILE A 96 -10.97 -6.47 -15.26
C ILE A 96 -12.09 -6.82 -14.27
N ILE A 97 -11.76 -7.41 -13.13
CA ILE A 97 -12.75 -7.91 -12.16
C ILE A 97 -13.58 -6.76 -11.60
N GLY A 98 -12.88 -5.71 -11.15
CA GLY A 98 -13.46 -4.52 -10.57
C GLY A 98 -14.43 -3.85 -11.51
N ALA A 99 -14.13 -3.78 -12.80
CA ALA A 99 -14.99 -3.19 -13.80
C ALA A 99 -16.18 -4.08 -14.21
N ILE A 100 -16.03 -5.41 -14.22
CA ILE A 100 -17.13 -6.35 -14.45
C ILE A 100 -18.12 -6.36 -13.28
N VAL A 101 -17.63 -6.51 -12.05
CA VAL A 101 -18.47 -6.56 -10.82
C VAL A 101 -19.14 -5.21 -10.55
N SER A 102 -18.49 -4.14 -10.97
CA SER A 102 -19.02 -2.79 -10.92
C SER A 102 -20.29 -2.55 -11.74
N TYR A 103 -20.47 -3.27 -12.85
CA TYR A 103 -21.62 -3.09 -13.74
C TYR A 103 -22.97 -3.36 -13.04
N PRO A 104 -23.20 -4.53 -12.41
CA PRO A 104 -24.43 -4.77 -11.65
C PRO A 104 -24.57 -3.79 -10.47
N VAL A 105 -23.47 -3.45 -9.80
CA VAL A 105 -23.50 -2.51 -8.66
C VAL A 105 -24.02 -1.13 -9.09
N MET A 106 -23.59 -0.62 -10.25
CA MET A 106 -24.10 0.65 -10.77
C MET A 106 -25.53 0.55 -11.30
N ALA A 107 -25.89 -0.55 -11.98
CA ALA A 107 -27.23 -0.76 -12.48
C ALA A 107 -28.27 -0.82 -11.34
N PHE A 108 -27.94 -1.50 -10.24
CA PHE A 108 -28.83 -1.63 -9.08
C PHE A 108 -28.86 -0.38 -8.18
N LEU A 109 -27.72 0.29 -7.94
CA LEU A 109 -27.65 1.42 -7.00
C LEU A 109 -27.95 2.79 -7.63
N VAL A 110 -27.62 2.99 -8.91
CA VAL A 110 -27.64 4.33 -9.54
C VAL A 110 -28.74 4.45 -10.62
N GLY A 111 -29.30 3.34 -11.11
CA GLY A 111 -30.41 3.35 -12.06
C GLY A 111 -30.11 3.96 -13.44
N ARG A 112 -28.84 4.27 -13.73
CA ARG A 112 -28.39 4.82 -15.04
C ARG A 112 -27.81 3.72 -15.92
N THR A 113 -28.56 3.37 -16.98
CA THR A 113 -28.30 2.25 -17.89
C THR A 113 -27.52 2.61 -19.17
N GLY A 114 -26.93 3.81 -19.25
CA GLY A 114 -26.51 4.38 -20.54
C GLY A 114 -25.04 4.22 -20.98
N LEU A 115 -24.04 4.21 -20.08
CA LEU A 115 -22.65 4.54 -20.51
C LEU A 115 -21.50 3.87 -19.72
N THR A 116 -21.75 2.81 -18.96
CA THR A 116 -21.05 2.69 -17.67
C THR A 116 -19.98 1.61 -17.52
N TRP A 117 -19.72 0.73 -18.50
CA TRP A 117 -18.58 -0.21 -18.44
C TRP A 117 -17.58 -0.01 -19.56
N MET A 118 -18.03 0.14 -20.80
CA MET A 118 -17.17 0.33 -21.98
C MET A 118 -16.31 1.61 -21.89
N PHE A 119 -16.79 2.64 -21.18
CA PHE A 119 -16.03 3.86 -20.92
C PHE A 119 -15.10 3.76 -19.71
N TYR A 120 -15.49 3.03 -18.66
CA TYR A 120 -14.72 2.97 -17.42
C TYR A 120 -13.64 1.88 -17.45
N VAL A 121 -13.85 0.76 -18.14
CA VAL A 121 -12.83 -0.30 -18.29
C VAL A 121 -11.54 0.27 -18.90
N PRO A 122 -11.56 0.98 -20.05
CA PRO A 122 -10.34 1.54 -20.62
C PRO A 122 -9.68 2.55 -19.69
N SER A 123 -10.46 3.41 -19.02
CA SER A 123 -9.91 4.40 -18.11
C SER A 123 -9.34 3.79 -16.83
N PHE A 124 -9.95 2.72 -16.30
CA PHE A 124 -9.39 1.97 -15.17
C PHE A 124 -8.14 1.22 -15.57
N ILE A 125 -8.10 0.58 -16.74
CA ILE A 125 -6.88 -0.05 -17.25
C ILE A 125 -5.76 0.99 -17.38
N MET A 126 -6.02 2.14 -18.00
CA MET A 126 -5.04 3.21 -18.11
C MET A 126 -4.61 3.76 -16.75
N GLY A 127 -5.56 3.95 -15.82
CA GLY A 127 -5.29 4.36 -14.45
C GLY A 127 -4.40 3.36 -13.70
N THR A 128 -4.67 2.05 -13.84
CA THR A 128 -3.86 0.99 -13.22
C THR A 128 -2.49 0.86 -13.86
N LEU A 129 -2.34 1.12 -15.17
CA LEU A 129 -1.04 1.13 -15.84
C LEU A 129 -0.18 2.31 -15.37
N ILE A 130 -0.74 3.52 -15.34
CA ILE A 130 -0.02 4.72 -14.89
C ILE A 130 0.30 4.60 -13.40
N GLY A 131 -0.70 4.35 -12.56
CA GLY A 131 -0.53 4.20 -11.12
C GLY A 131 0.37 3.01 -10.76
N GLY A 132 0.25 1.91 -11.49
CA GLY A 132 1.08 0.71 -11.34
C GLY A 132 2.53 0.94 -11.75
N SER A 133 2.78 1.71 -12.80
CA SER A 133 4.14 2.08 -13.21
C SER A 133 4.81 2.95 -12.15
N ILE A 134 4.10 3.95 -11.63
CA ILE A 134 4.60 4.81 -10.54
C ILE A 134 4.85 3.97 -9.28
N ALA A 135 3.93 3.08 -8.93
CA ALA A 135 4.08 2.18 -7.78
C ALA A 135 5.28 1.27 -7.92
N PHE A 136 5.49 0.72 -9.12
CA PHE A 136 6.61 -0.14 -9.41
C PHE A 136 7.95 0.60 -9.25
N ILE A 137 8.08 1.80 -9.80
CA ILE A 137 9.29 2.62 -9.65
C ILE A 137 9.55 2.96 -8.18
N PHE A 138 8.52 3.44 -7.48
CA PHE A 138 8.59 3.81 -6.07
C PHE A 138 9.00 2.63 -5.17
N LEU A 139 8.32 1.49 -5.30
CA LEU A 139 8.61 0.29 -4.51
C LEU A 139 9.95 -0.35 -4.90
N THR A 140 10.37 -0.23 -6.16
CA THR A 140 11.69 -0.70 -6.59
C THR A 140 12.79 0.14 -5.95
N ALA A 141 12.63 1.46 -5.89
CA ALA A 141 13.57 2.34 -5.19
C ALA A 141 13.69 1.96 -3.70
N LEU A 142 12.56 1.72 -3.03
CA LEU A 142 12.54 1.27 -1.63
C LEU A 142 13.15 -0.12 -1.43
N LYS A 143 12.95 -1.03 -2.38
CA LYS A 143 13.53 -2.37 -2.34
C LYS A 143 15.05 -2.33 -2.51
N LYS A 144 15.57 -1.50 -3.41
CA LYS A 144 17.03 -1.34 -3.64
C LYS A 144 17.76 -0.84 -2.39
N ASN A 145 17.09 -0.05 -1.55
CA ASN A 145 17.66 0.49 -0.32
C ASN A 145 17.48 -0.42 0.91
N ASN A 146 16.99 -1.66 0.75
CA ASN A 146 16.56 -2.57 1.83
C ASN A 146 15.50 -2.01 2.80
N THR A 147 15.04 -0.78 2.58
CA THR A 147 14.05 -0.09 3.41
C THR A 147 12.70 -0.78 3.33
N LEU A 148 12.36 -1.37 2.18
CA LEU A 148 11.10 -2.11 2.02
C LEU A 148 11.00 -3.30 2.97
N THR A 149 12.07 -4.10 3.08
CA THR A 149 12.12 -5.27 3.97
C THR A 149 12.08 -4.84 5.44
N GLU A 150 12.79 -3.76 5.79
CA GLU A 150 12.76 -3.17 7.13
C GLU A 150 11.36 -2.67 7.52
N ILE A 151 10.68 -1.96 6.61
CA ILE A 151 9.32 -1.50 6.87
C ILE A 151 8.36 -2.68 7.02
N GLN A 152 8.43 -3.69 6.14
CA GLN A 152 7.61 -4.90 6.25
C GLN A 152 7.84 -5.63 7.59
N LYS A 153 9.10 -5.75 8.02
CA LYS A 153 9.47 -6.38 9.29
C LYS A 153 8.92 -5.59 10.48
N LYS A 154 9.07 -4.27 10.48
CA LYS A 154 8.52 -3.39 11.53
C LYS A 154 6.99 -3.41 11.60
N LEU A 155 6.34 -3.63 10.46
CA LEU A 155 4.89 -3.75 10.36
C LEU A 155 4.37 -5.18 10.65
N GLY A 156 5.25 -6.14 10.92
CA GLY A 156 4.87 -7.55 11.12
C GLY A 156 4.31 -8.23 9.86
N ALA A 157 4.53 -7.65 8.68
CA ALA A 157 4.09 -8.20 7.41
C ALA A 157 5.04 -9.31 6.92
N ARG A 158 4.53 -10.28 6.16
CA ARG A 158 5.36 -11.35 5.57
C ARG A 158 6.42 -10.73 4.65
N THR A 159 7.68 -10.91 5.01
CA THR A 159 8.85 -10.52 4.20
C THR A 159 9.17 -11.62 3.19
N TYR A 160 9.47 -11.24 1.96
CA TYR A 160 9.75 -12.16 0.84
C TYR A 160 11.17 -12.01 0.32
N ASP A 161 12.11 -11.72 1.22
CA ASP A 161 13.50 -11.53 0.85
C ASP A 161 14.13 -12.87 0.44
N LYS A 162 14.81 -12.89 -0.71
CA LYS A 162 15.61 -14.02 -1.20
C LYS A 162 17.10 -13.86 -0.87
N SER A 163 17.51 -12.79 -0.18
CA SER A 163 18.93 -12.44 -0.03
C SER A 163 19.60 -12.88 1.28
N GLN A 164 18.97 -13.72 2.12
CA GLN A 164 19.61 -14.29 3.32
C GLN A 164 20.15 -15.71 3.15
N ASP A 165 20.89 -15.97 2.06
CA ASP A 165 21.81 -17.12 1.93
C ASP A 165 23.29 -16.66 1.96
N PHE A 166 23.58 -15.54 2.62
CA PHE A 166 24.95 -15.23 3.04
C PHE A 166 25.09 -15.54 4.54
N PRO A 167 26.06 -16.39 4.94
CA PRO A 167 26.33 -16.65 6.35
C PRO A 167 26.55 -15.31 7.06
N ARG A 168 25.84 -15.09 8.16
CA ARG A 168 26.15 -13.98 9.06
C ARG A 168 27.54 -14.24 9.62
N ASP A 169 28.48 -13.36 9.32
CA ASP A 169 29.71 -13.29 10.10
C ASP A 169 29.32 -12.95 11.54
N THR A 170 29.55 -13.93 12.41
CA THR A 170 29.53 -13.79 13.86
C THR A 170 30.86 -13.17 14.30
N GLY A 171 30.79 -11.98 14.91
CA GLY A 171 31.91 -11.31 15.60
C GLY A 171 31.85 -9.81 15.30
N SER A 172 31.73 -8.87 16.23
CA SER A 172 32.26 -8.78 17.60
C SER A 172 31.49 -7.69 18.39
N GLU A 173 31.70 -7.71 19.69
CA GLU A 173 31.01 -7.13 20.86
C GLU A 173 30.58 -5.64 20.90
N PRO A 174 29.71 -5.26 21.89
CA PRO A 174 29.19 -3.91 22.05
C PRO A 174 30.16 -3.00 22.83
N LEU A 175 30.33 -1.75 22.39
CA LEU A 175 31.06 -0.71 23.10
C LEU A 175 30.29 0.60 23.03
N TYR A 176 29.49 0.91 24.05
CA TYR A 176 29.15 2.28 24.45
C TYR A 176 28.75 2.28 25.93
N GLN A 177 29.70 2.65 26.78
CA GLN A 177 29.52 3.00 28.18
C GLN A 177 30.23 4.33 28.40
N GLU A 178 29.45 5.40 28.56
CA GLU A 178 29.74 6.72 29.17
C GLU A 178 28.64 7.67 28.68
N ASN A 179 27.96 8.51 29.46
CA ASN A 179 28.28 9.12 30.74
C ASN A 179 26.95 9.49 31.42
N GLN A 180 26.76 9.11 32.68
CA GLN A 180 25.70 9.67 33.52
C GLN A 180 26.39 10.31 34.73
N SER A 181 26.56 11.63 34.60
CA SER A 181 27.13 12.50 35.60
C SER A 181 26.19 12.62 36.81
N SER A 182 26.79 12.62 37.99
CA SER A 182 26.34 13.34 39.19
C SER A 182 25.09 12.83 39.90
N ASP A 183 25.30 12.06 40.99
CA ASP A 183 24.77 12.41 42.32
C ASP A 183 25.05 11.29 43.34
N SER A 184 26.14 11.43 44.09
CA SER A 184 26.26 11.04 45.51
C SER A 184 27.68 11.36 45.99
N LEU A 185 27.94 12.67 46.10
CA LEU A 185 28.64 13.17 47.29
C LEU A 185 27.95 12.59 48.53
N TYR A 186 28.71 12.43 49.60
CA TYR A 186 28.39 11.85 50.91
C TYR A 186 28.92 10.42 51.09
N HIS A 187 29.91 10.32 51.98
CA HIS A 187 30.41 9.12 52.65
C HIS A 187 31.71 8.47 52.16
N GLN A 188 32.77 9.26 51.92
CA GLN A 188 34.12 8.84 52.32
C GLN A 188 35.14 9.99 52.31
N SER A 189 34.96 10.92 53.24
CA SER A 189 36.03 11.80 53.71
C SER A 189 36.10 11.65 55.23
N ASN A 190 36.91 10.70 55.70
CA ASN A 190 37.92 10.96 56.73
C ASN A 190 38.68 9.68 57.06
N ILE A 191 40.00 9.82 56.90
CA ILE A 191 41.07 8.98 57.41
C ILE A 191 41.26 9.39 58.89
N HIS A 192 41.68 8.43 59.73
CA HIS A 192 42.06 8.51 61.16
C HIS A 192 41.00 8.11 62.18
#